data_AF-A0A183DI33-F1
#
_entry.id   AF-A0A183DI33-F1
#
_cell.length_a   1.000
_cell.length_b   1.000
_cell.length_c   1.000
_cell.angle_alpha   90.00
_cell.angle_beta   90.00
_cell.angle_gamma   90.00
#
_symmetry.space_group_name_H-M   'P 1'
#
loop_
_entity.id
_entity.type
_entity.pdbx_description
1 polymer ?
#
loop_
_entity_poly.entity_id
_entity_poly.type
_entity_poly.pdbx_seq_one_letter_code
_entity_poly.pdbx_strand_id
1 'polypeptide(L)'
;LCGKYNVKNFVFSSSATVYGPPKSLPIKESDQVGCGITNPYGQTKYMIERILMDIANADKSWNIILLRYFNPVGAHPSGLIGEDPKGIPNNLMPYPGGYWKTASAVHIWQQIRHSRWQVVAFHYHLAQASQKRTSDLTDVAANLFDTLCVSGTGMRDYIHVVDLARGHVAAFDRLKKHKNIGCEVYNLGTGKAYSVLEMVAALEKASGRKVCLTVHRLRHSLKLLPL
;
A
#
# COMPACT_ATOMS: atom_id res chain seq x y z
N LEU A 1 -8.11 -24.51 3.91
CA LEU A 1 -9.44 -24.39 3.28
C LEU A 1 -9.45 -24.99 1.88
N CYS A 2 -8.76 -24.37 0.90
CA CYS A 2 -8.78 -24.74 -0.52
C CYS A 2 -8.55 -26.24 -0.78
N GLY A 3 -7.50 -26.84 -0.19
CA GLY A 3 -7.22 -28.28 -0.32
C GLY A 3 -8.34 -29.21 0.20
N LYS A 4 -9.08 -28.83 1.26
CA LYS A 4 -10.21 -29.62 1.80
C LYS A 4 -11.36 -29.73 0.78
N TYR A 5 -11.55 -28.68 -0.02
CA TYR A 5 -12.62 -28.59 -1.03
C TYR A 5 -12.12 -28.80 -2.45
N ASN A 6 -10.90 -29.34 -2.63
CA ASN A 6 -10.26 -29.57 -3.93
C ASN A 6 -10.20 -28.32 -4.85
N VAL A 7 -10.15 -27.11 -4.27
CA VAL A 7 -10.01 -25.86 -5.01
C VAL A 7 -8.52 -25.59 -5.20
N LYS A 8 -8.01 -25.85 -6.42
CA LYS A 8 -6.57 -25.75 -6.74
C LYS A 8 -6.17 -24.59 -7.65
N ASN A 9 -7.12 -23.69 -7.95
CA ASN A 9 -6.86 -22.44 -8.65
C ASN A 9 -6.79 -21.30 -7.63
N PHE A 10 -5.67 -20.57 -7.56
CA PHE A 10 -5.43 -19.57 -6.52
C PHE A 10 -4.75 -18.32 -7.09
N VAL A 11 -5.22 -17.14 -6.69
CA VAL A 11 -4.58 -15.86 -6.98
C VAL A 11 -4.16 -15.24 -5.66
N PHE A 12 -2.88 -14.91 -5.52
CA PHE A 12 -2.34 -14.30 -4.30
C PHE A 12 -1.98 -12.84 -4.51
N SER A 13 -2.46 -12.00 -3.59
CA SER A 13 -2.08 -10.60 -3.43
C SER A 13 -0.69 -10.48 -2.81
N SER A 14 0.35 -10.50 -3.63
CA SER A 14 1.72 -10.19 -3.23
C SER A 14 2.00 -8.67 -3.35
N SER A 15 3.26 -8.27 -3.25
CA SER A 15 3.69 -6.87 -3.29
C SER A 15 5.13 -6.74 -3.77
N ALA A 16 5.45 -5.68 -4.51
CA ALA A 16 6.82 -5.36 -4.91
C ALA A 16 7.79 -5.19 -3.72
N THR A 17 7.30 -5.06 -2.48
CA THR A 17 8.14 -5.10 -1.28
C THR A 17 8.94 -6.40 -1.13
N VAL A 18 8.54 -7.50 -1.79
CA VAL A 18 9.30 -8.77 -1.73
C VAL A 18 10.66 -8.71 -2.43
N TYR A 19 10.88 -7.75 -3.34
CA TYR A 19 12.18 -7.50 -3.98
C TYR A 19 13.19 -6.82 -3.05
N GLY A 20 12.74 -6.23 -1.93
CA GLY A 20 13.59 -5.39 -1.09
C GLY A 20 14.08 -4.13 -1.83
N PRO A 21 15.26 -3.59 -1.48
CA PRO A 21 15.89 -2.49 -2.21
C PRO A 21 16.27 -2.92 -3.64
N PRO A 22 15.72 -2.29 -4.70
CA PRO A 22 15.97 -2.71 -6.07
C PRO A 22 17.40 -2.39 -6.52
N LYS A 23 18.04 -3.32 -7.23
CA LYS A 23 19.38 -3.14 -7.82
C LYS A 23 19.35 -2.30 -9.10
N SER A 24 18.24 -2.34 -9.83
CA SER A 24 18.00 -1.60 -11.07
C SER A 24 16.51 -1.34 -11.25
N LEU A 25 16.16 -0.40 -12.14
CA LEU A 25 14.79 -0.12 -12.58
C LEU A 25 14.72 -0.24 -14.12
N PRO A 26 13.60 -0.71 -14.69
CA PRO A 26 12.43 -1.27 -14.02
C PRO A 26 12.72 -2.64 -13.39
N ILE A 27 12.00 -2.96 -12.31
CA ILE A 27 12.09 -4.27 -11.63
C ILE A 27 11.37 -5.32 -12.47
N LYS A 28 11.98 -6.49 -12.64
CA LYS A 28 11.45 -7.64 -13.38
C LYS A 28 11.10 -8.79 -12.44
N GLU A 29 10.20 -9.67 -12.87
CA GLU A 29 9.79 -10.86 -12.12
C GLU A 29 10.94 -11.85 -11.86
N SER A 30 11.96 -11.81 -12.72
CA SER A 30 13.23 -12.53 -12.59
C SER A 30 14.17 -11.99 -11.50
N ASP A 31 13.90 -10.81 -10.96
CA ASP A 31 14.80 -10.16 -10.01
C ASP A 31 14.74 -10.83 -8.63
N GLN A 32 15.84 -10.71 -7.88
CA GLN A 32 15.99 -11.36 -6.58
C GLN A 32 14.95 -10.87 -5.57
N VAL A 33 14.33 -11.81 -4.85
CA VAL A 33 13.37 -11.56 -3.77
C VAL A 33 13.89 -12.08 -2.43
N GLY A 34 13.28 -11.63 -1.33
CA GLY A 34 13.61 -12.04 0.04
C GLY A 34 14.83 -11.35 0.65
N CYS A 35 15.65 -10.69 -0.17
CA CYS A 35 16.86 -10.00 0.28
C CYS A 35 16.54 -8.56 0.75
N GLY A 36 17.06 -8.15 1.90
CA GLY A 36 16.98 -6.76 2.36
C GLY A 36 15.58 -6.24 2.70
N ILE A 37 14.55 -7.10 2.81
CA ILE A 37 13.20 -6.67 3.18
C ILE A 37 13.19 -6.18 4.64
N THR A 38 12.98 -4.88 4.83
CA THR A 38 13.14 -4.18 6.11
C THR A 38 11.92 -4.22 7.04
N ASN A 39 10.75 -4.65 6.56
CA ASN A 39 9.49 -4.56 7.31
C ASN A 39 8.74 -5.91 7.40
N PRO A 40 8.00 -6.17 8.51
CA PRO A 40 7.27 -7.41 8.69
C PRO A 40 6.24 -7.72 7.60
N TYR A 41 5.57 -6.69 7.06
CA TYR A 41 4.59 -6.85 5.98
C TYR A 41 5.21 -7.52 4.74
N GLY A 42 6.32 -6.97 4.23
CA GLY A 42 7.02 -7.53 3.08
C GLY A 42 7.57 -8.93 3.34
N GLN A 43 8.07 -9.17 4.56
CA GLN A 43 8.53 -10.50 4.98
C GLN A 43 7.37 -11.52 4.97
N THR A 44 6.21 -11.16 5.51
CA THR A 44 5.00 -12.02 5.45
C THR A 44 4.59 -12.31 4.01
N LYS A 45 4.61 -11.33 3.10
CA LYS A 45 4.33 -11.56 1.67
C LYS A 45 5.32 -12.55 1.05
N TYR A 46 6.63 -12.38 1.28
CA TYR A 46 7.66 -13.27 0.77
C TYR A 46 7.55 -14.70 1.33
N MET A 47 7.27 -14.86 2.63
CA MET A 47 7.01 -16.17 3.24
C MET A 47 5.81 -16.89 2.60
N ILE A 48 4.73 -16.16 2.30
CA ILE A 48 3.56 -16.74 1.63
C ILE A 48 3.85 -17.10 0.17
N GLU A 49 4.61 -16.28 -0.58
CA GLU A 49 5.07 -16.65 -1.93
C GLU A 49 5.85 -17.98 -1.89
N ARG A 50 6.79 -18.13 -0.95
CA ARG A 50 7.56 -19.37 -0.75
C ARG A 50 6.65 -20.58 -0.51
N ILE A 51 5.72 -20.48 0.44
CA ILE A 51 4.76 -21.56 0.76
C ILE A 51 3.94 -21.94 -0.49
N LEU A 52 3.46 -20.97 -1.25
CA LEU A 52 2.65 -21.22 -2.45
C LEU A 52 3.46 -21.85 -3.59
N MET A 53 4.70 -21.40 -3.81
CA MET A 53 5.63 -22.03 -4.76
C MET A 53 5.91 -23.49 -4.38
N ASP A 54 6.14 -23.76 -3.09
CA ASP A 54 6.41 -25.11 -2.60
C ASP A 54 5.18 -26.03 -2.71
N ILE A 55 3.96 -25.51 -2.53
CA ILE A 55 2.70 -26.23 -2.81
C ILE A 55 2.59 -26.63 -4.31
N ALA A 56 2.79 -25.68 -5.23
CA ALA A 56 2.74 -25.96 -6.67
C ALA A 56 3.92 -26.83 -7.15
N ASN A 57 5.02 -26.87 -6.39
CA ASN A 57 6.12 -27.80 -6.64
C ASN A 57 5.79 -29.23 -6.21
N ALA A 58 5.16 -29.40 -5.04
CA ALA A 58 4.78 -30.70 -4.50
C ALA A 58 3.57 -31.33 -5.24
N ASP A 59 2.59 -30.53 -5.65
CA ASP A 59 1.38 -30.99 -6.34
C ASP A 59 1.14 -30.19 -7.63
N LYS A 60 1.48 -30.81 -8.76
CA LYS A 60 1.41 -30.21 -10.11
C LYS A 60 -0.01 -29.95 -10.62
N SER A 61 -1.04 -30.34 -9.87
CA SER A 61 -2.44 -29.98 -10.19
C SER A 61 -2.87 -28.62 -9.63
N TRP A 62 -1.99 -27.93 -8.88
CA TRP A 62 -2.19 -26.53 -8.49
C TRP A 62 -1.86 -25.56 -9.62
N ASN A 63 -2.70 -24.53 -9.72
CA ASN A 63 -2.54 -23.38 -10.61
C ASN A 63 -2.56 -22.13 -9.74
N ILE A 64 -1.41 -21.52 -9.54
CA ILE A 64 -1.20 -20.39 -8.64
C ILE A 64 -0.67 -19.21 -9.43
N ILE A 65 -1.24 -18.03 -9.21
CA ILE A 65 -0.72 -16.77 -9.74
C ILE A 65 -0.38 -15.84 -8.58
N LEU A 66 0.88 -15.42 -8.51
CA LEU A 66 1.38 -14.46 -7.53
C LEU A 66 1.42 -13.07 -8.20
N LEU A 67 0.53 -12.18 -7.78
CA LEU A 67 0.45 -10.82 -8.32
C LEU A 67 1.22 -9.87 -7.40
N ARG A 68 2.39 -9.40 -7.84
CA ARG A 68 3.23 -8.43 -7.11
C ARG A 68 2.80 -7.02 -7.46
N TYR A 69 1.95 -6.42 -6.62
CA TYR A 69 1.49 -5.04 -6.84
C TYR A 69 2.60 -4.03 -6.53
N PHE A 70 2.67 -2.96 -7.32
CA PHE A 70 3.39 -1.75 -6.94
C PHE A 70 2.50 -0.87 -6.04
N ASN A 71 2.46 0.45 -6.21
CA ASN A 71 1.73 1.34 -5.30
C ASN A 71 0.31 1.60 -5.86
N PRO A 72 -0.75 0.92 -5.38
CA PRO A 72 -2.11 1.21 -5.82
C PRO A 72 -2.55 2.61 -5.39
N VAL A 73 -3.20 3.34 -6.31
CA VAL A 73 -3.79 4.67 -6.06
C VAL A 73 -5.09 4.87 -6.84
N GLY A 74 -5.81 5.93 -6.51
CA GLY A 74 -7.02 6.33 -7.22
C GLY A 74 -8.29 5.67 -6.68
N ALA A 75 -9.36 5.73 -7.47
CA ALA A 75 -10.70 5.35 -7.06
C ALA A 75 -11.48 4.82 -8.27
N HIS A 76 -12.68 4.29 -8.05
CA HIS A 76 -13.55 3.95 -9.17
C HIS A 76 -14.04 5.24 -9.87
N PRO A 77 -14.11 5.31 -11.22
CA PRO A 77 -14.48 6.52 -11.96
C PRO A 77 -15.84 7.15 -11.60
N SER A 78 -16.75 6.40 -10.96
CA SER A 78 -18.01 6.96 -10.44
C SER A 78 -17.82 7.87 -9.21
N GLY A 79 -16.65 7.87 -8.57
CA GLY A 79 -16.38 8.59 -7.33
C GLY A 79 -17.06 8.02 -6.08
N LEU A 80 -17.80 6.91 -6.21
CA LEU A 80 -18.60 6.33 -5.12
C LEU A 80 -17.82 5.37 -4.21
N ILE A 81 -16.69 4.83 -4.69
CA ILE A 81 -15.85 3.88 -3.93
C ILE A 81 -14.36 4.19 -4.18
N GLY A 82 -13.55 4.07 -3.13
CA GLY A 82 -12.11 4.34 -3.10
C GLY A 82 -11.50 3.84 -1.79
N GLU A 83 -10.25 4.23 -1.49
CA GLU A 83 -9.63 3.93 -0.18
C GLU A 83 -10.37 4.70 0.93
N ASP A 84 -10.75 4.00 2.01
CA ASP A 84 -11.41 4.57 3.19
C ASP A 84 -10.66 4.14 4.47
N PRO A 85 -9.50 4.78 4.76
CA PRO A 85 -8.64 4.40 5.87
C PRO A 85 -9.22 4.86 7.21
N LYS A 86 -9.17 4.00 8.23
CA LYS A 86 -9.59 4.35 9.59
C LYS A 86 -8.45 5.06 10.34
N GLY A 87 -8.62 6.35 10.61
CA GLY A 87 -7.66 7.17 11.35
C GLY A 87 -6.71 7.95 10.43
N ILE A 88 -5.54 8.35 10.94
CA ILE A 88 -4.51 8.99 10.12
C ILE A 88 -3.95 7.95 9.14
N PRO A 89 -3.97 8.19 7.82
CA PRO A 89 -3.52 7.19 6.87
C PRO A 89 -1.99 7.06 6.81
N ASN A 90 -1.51 5.86 6.48
CA ASN A 90 -0.08 5.57 6.34
C ASN A 90 0.42 5.59 4.88
N ASN A 91 -0.48 5.75 3.91
CA ASN A 91 -0.18 5.78 2.47
C ASN A 91 -0.10 7.23 1.95
N LEU A 92 0.56 7.46 0.81
CA LEU A 92 0.63 8.81 0.21
C LEU A 92 -0.73 9.33 -0.30
N MET A 93 -1.61 8.45 -0.76
CA MET A 93 -2.81 8.82 -1.55
C MET A 93 -4.14 8.22 -1.02
N PRO A 94 -4.54 8.53 0.22
CA PRO A 94 -5.65 7.84 0.91
C PRO A 94 -7.02 8.52 0.76
N TYR A 95 -7.11 9.62 0.03
CA TYR A 95 -8.26 10.55 0.10
C TYR A 95 -9.06 10.60 -1.21
N PRO A 96 -10.13 9.81 -1.36
CA PRO A 96 -11.08 9.96 -2.46
C PRO A 96 -11.79 11.32 -2.37
N GLY A 97 -12.24 11.83 -3.52
CA GLY A 97 -12.70 13.22 -3.72
C GLY A 97 -13.93 13.69 -2.92
N GLY A 98 -14.52 12.85 -2.06
CA GLY A 98 -15.77 13.14 -1.33
C GLY A 98 -15.61 14.07 -0.13
N TYR A 99 -14.50 14.00 0.61
CA TYR A 99 -14.31 14.75 1.87
C TYR A 99 -14.02 16.26 1.69
N TRP A 100 -13.98 16.74 0.44
CA TRP A 100 -13.59 18.12 0.12
C TRP A 100 -14.75 19.12 0.09
N LYS A 101 -15.99 18.68 0.33
CA LYS A 101 -17.17 19.54 0.51
C LYS A 101 -17.55 19.60 1.99
N THR A 102 -17.33 20.77 2.60
CA THR A 102 -17.87 21.22 3.91
C THR A 102 -17.74 20.23 5.09
N ALA A 103 -16.59 20.25 5.77
CA ALA A 103 -16.44 19.72 7.12
C ALA A 103 -16.48 20.86 8.18
N SER A 104 -17.60 21.58 8.23
CA SER A 104 -17.88 22.54 9.31
C SER A 104 -18.29 21.80 10.58
N ALA A 105 -17.30 21.32 11.35
CA ALA A 105 -17.28 21.06 12.81
C ALA A 105 -18.45 20.38 13.58
N VAL A 106 -19.60 20.02 12.99
CA VAL A 106 -20.87 19.85 13.75
C VAL A 106 -21.59 18.49 13.54
N HIS A 107 -20.94 17.46 12.94
CA HIS A 107 -21.61 16.15 12.76
C HIS A 107 -20.83 14.88 13.15
N ILE A 108 -19.68 15.02 13.83
CA ILE A 108 -18.96 13.88 14.43
C ILE A 108 -19.05 13.99 15.97
N TRP A 109 -20.28 14.00 16.51
CA TRP A 109 -20.51 14.00 17.96
C TRP A 109 -21.74 13.21 18.43
N GLN A 110 -22.31 12.31 17.60
CA GLN A 110 -23.52 11.54 17.98
C GLN A 110 -23.45 10.01 17.81
N GLN A 111 -22.31 9.42 17.41
CA GLN A 111 -22.18 7.95 17.29
C GLN A 111 -21.15 7.29 18.24
N ILE A 112 -20.78 7.96 19.32
CA ILE A 112 -20.00 7.37 20.42
C ILE A 112 -20.86 7.29 21.69
N ARG A 113 -21.70 6.25 21.80
CA ARG A 113 -22.31 5.85 23.09
C ARG A 113 -22.48 4.36 23.35
N HIS A 114 -22.47 3.48 22.34
CA HIS A 114 -22.65 2.05 22.57
C HIS A 114 -21.74 1.16 21.71
N SER A 115 -20.55 0.85 22.22
CA SER A 115 -20.01 -0.52 22.33
C SER A 115 -18.63 -0.51 22.98
N ARG A 116 -18.50 -1.17 24.14
CA ARG A 116 -17.24 -1.34 24.87
C ARG A 116 -16.42 -2.47 24.26
N TRP A 117 -15.20 -2.19 23.77
CA TRP A 117 -14.04 -3.12 23.80
C TRP A 117 -12.73 -2.29 23.77
N GLN A 118 -11.83 -2.50 24.74
CA GLN A 118 -10.52 -1.84 24.91
C GLN A 118 -9.37 -2.89 24.96
N VAL A 119 -8.12 -2.43 25.22
CA VAL A 119 -6.88 -3.17 25.62
C VAL A 119 -6.09 -3.77 24.44
N VAL A 120 -4.82 -3.43 24.07
CA VAL A 120 -3.74 -2.47 24.48
C VAL A 120 -3.09 -1.97 23.14
N ALA A 121 -2.87 -0.69 22.79
CA ALA A 121 -2.05 0.43 23.28
C ALA A 121 -0.50 0.36 23.06
N PHE A 122 0.04 1.30 22.28
CA PHE A 122 1.30 1.97 22.59
C PHE A 122 1.10 3.47 22.43
N HIS A 123 1.29 4.24 23.51
CA HIS A 123 1.01 5.67 23.54
C HIS A 123 2.25 6.48 23.16
N TYR A 124 2.07 7.56 22.39
CA TYR A 124 2.92 8.74 22.53
C TYR A 124 2.10 10.02 22.34
N HIS A 125 1.86 10.71 23.46
CA HIS A 125 1.45 12.13 23.59
C HIS A 125 0.30 12.67 22.73
N LEU A 126 -0.92 12.66 23.30
CA LEU A 126 -1.96 13.66 23.03
C LEU A 126 -2.42 14.29 24.35
N ALA A 127 -1.84 15.43 24.72
CA ALA A 127 -2.28 16.24 25.85
C ALA A 127 -1.79 17.72 25.77
N GLN A 128 -2.19 18.43 24.71
CA GLN A 128 -2.55 19.88 24.71
C GLN A 128 -2.61 20.44 23.27
N ALA A 129 -3.81 20.40 22.68
CA ALA A 129 -4.14 21.18 21.48
C ALA A 129 -5.65 21.46 21.41
N SER A 130 -6.25 21.97 22.50
CA SER A 130 -7.50 22.71 22.37
C SER A 130 -7.25 23.92 21.46
N GLN A 131 -8.13 24.12 20.46
CA GLN A 131 -8.09 25.23 19.50
C GLN A 131 -6.83 25.33 18.59
N LYS A 132 -6.67 24.45 17.59
CA LYS A 132 -5.80 24.75 16.43
C LYS A 132 -6.47 24.50 15.08
N ARG A 133 -6.24 25.45 14.16
CA ARG A 133 -6.74 25.50 12.78
C ARG A 133 -5.86 24.63 11.88
N THR A 134 -6.47 23.85 10.98
CA THR A 134 -5.93 23.47 9.64
C THR A 134 -4.44 23.08 9.53
N SER A 135 -3.80 22.66 10.63
CA SER A 135 -2.38 22.30 10.71
C SER A 135 -2.15 20.80 10.58
N ASP A 136 -3.20 20.00 10.75
CA ASP A 136 -3.05 18.54 10.90
C ASP A 136 -2.89 17.82 9.55
N LEU A 137 -2.86 18.59 8.45
CA LEU A 137 -2.48 18.13 7.11
C LEU A 137 -0.96 17.95 6.95
N THR A 138 -0.13 18.62 7.76
CA THR A 138 1.34 18.58 7.57
C THR A 138 2.01 17.34 8.16
N ASP A 139 1.46 16.75 9.22
CA ASP A 139 2.07 15.57 9.86
C ASP A 139 1.86 14.28 9.06
N VAL A 140 0.84 14.21 8.20
CA VAL A 140 0.50 13.01 7.39
C VAL A 140 1.62 12.66 6.40
N ALA A 141 2.39 13.65 5.93
CA ALA A 141 3.56 13.41 5.09
C ALA A 141 4.74 12.79 5.86
N ALA A 142 4.87 13.06 7.16
CA ALA A 142 6.12 12.82 7.91
C ALA A 142 6.51 11.33 8.01
N ASN A 143 5.54 10.42 8.15
CA ASN A 143 5.81 8.96 8.23
C ASN A 143 6.09 8.30 6.87
N LEU A 144 5.85 9.00 5.76
CA LEU A 144 6.20 8.52 4.42
C LEU A 144 7.59 8.98 3.95
N PHE A 145 8.27 9.82 4.76
CA PHE A 145 9.44 10.59 4.36
C PHE A 145 10.80 9.91 4.66
N ASP A 146 10.80 8.64 5.02
CA ASP A 146 11.96 7.89 5.56
C ASP A 146 13.15 7.66 4.59
N THR A 147 13.24 8.39 3.46
CA THR A 147 14.48 8.46 2.67
C THR A 147 14.63 9.68 1.74
N LEU A 148 13.72 10.67 1.76
CA LEU A 148 13.09 11.02 0.47
C LEU A 148 12.70 12.46 0.10
N CYS A 149 13.55 13.46 0.35
CA CYS A 149 13.30 14.79 -0.25
C CYS A 149 14.55 15.62 -0.61
N VAL A 150 15.69 14.98 -0.86
CA VAL A 150 16.94 15.71 -1.22
C VAL A 150 17.61 15.21 -2.52
N SER A 151 17.30 14.00 -3.02
CA SER A 151 18.11 13.38 -4.09
C SER A 151 17.38 12.38 -5.03
N GLY A 152 16.05 12.41 -5.13
CA GLY A 152 15.30 11.56 -6.08
C GLY A 152 15.15 10.08 -5.68
N THR A 153 15.47 9.74 -4.43
CA THR A 153 15.59 8.38 -3.83
C THR A 153 14.29 7.56 -3.70
N GLY A 154 13.26 7.85 -4.50
CA GLY A 154 11.90 7.39 -4.20
C GLY A 154 10.83 7.80 -5.17
N MET A 155 11.22 7.72 -6.42
CA MET A 155 10.31 7.31 -7.45
C MET A 155 9.57 6.03 -7.01
N ARG A 156 8.26 5.97 -7.25
CA ARG A 156 7.41 4.79 -7.04
C ARG A 156 6.53 4.61 -8.27
N ASP A 157 6.31 3.37 -8.69
CA ASP A 157 5.34 3.07 -9.75
C ASP A 157 3.94 3.08 -9.14
N TYR A 158 3.12 4.06 -9.54
CA TYR A 158 1.76 4.23 -9.04
C TYR A 158 0.76 3.68 -10.06
N ILE A 159 0.10 2.58 -9.70
CA ILE A 159 -0.87 1.89 -10.54
C ILE A 159 -2.29 2.25 -10.12
N HIS A 160 -3.16 2.53 -11.09
CA HIS A 160 -4.56 2.83 -10.80
C HIS A 160 -5.31 1.59 -10.30
N VAL A 161 -6.07 1.72 -9.20
CA VAL A 161 -6.72 0.60 -8.50
C VAL A 161 -7.68 -0.20 -9.40
N VAL A 162 -8.31 0.44 -10.39
CA VAL A 162 -9.17 -0.25 -11.36
C VAL A 162 -8.37 -1.13 -12.33
N ASP A 163 -7.15 -0.73 -12.70
CA ASP A 163 -6.29 -1.56 -13.55
C ASP A 163 -5.67 -2.70 -12.75
N LEU A 164 -5.41 -2.49 -11.45
CA LEU A 164 -5.08 -3.57 -10.53
C LEU A 164 -6.22 -4.60 -10.43
N ALA A 165 -7.48 -4.15 -10.34
CA ALA A 165 -8.66 -5.02 -10.34
C ALA A 165 -8.82 -5.78 -11.66
N ARG A 166 -8.58 -5.12 -12.82
CA ARG A 166 -8.54 -5.78 -14.14
C ARG A 166 -7.44 -6.84 -14.21
N GLY A 167 -6.28 -6.60 -13.59
CA GLY A 167 -5.20 -7.59 -13.44
C GLY A 167 -5.64 -8.87 -12.73
N HIS A 168 -6.55 -8.79 -11.75
CA HIS A 168 -7.13 -9.98 -11.11
C HIS A 168 -8.07 -10.74 -12.04
N VAL A 169 -8.92 -10.03 -12.81
CA VAL A 169 -9.81 -10.65 -13.80
C VAL A 169 -8.96 -11.38 -14.85
N ALA A 170 -7.90 -10.75 -15.35
CA ALA A 170 -6.95 -11.38 -16.27
C ALA A 170 -6.26 -12.62 -15.66
N ALA A 171 -5.87 -12.58 -14.38
CA ALA A 171 -5.32 -13.73 -13.67
C ALA A 171 -6.35 -14.89 -13.55
N PHE A 172 -7.60 -14.61 -13.23
CA PHE A 172 -8.65 -15.63 -13.22
C PHE A 172 -8.95 -16.19 -14.62
N ASP A 173 -8.88 -15.37 -15.67
CA ASP A 173 -9.04 -15.84 -17.04
C ASP A 173 -7.85 -16.69 -17.52
N ARG A 174 -6.62 -16.37 -17.09
CA ARG A 174 -5.44 -17.22 -17.27
C ARG A 174 -5.65 -18.60 -16.64
N LEU A 175 -6.10 -18.64 -15.37
CA LEU A 175 -6.43 -19.86 -14.63
C LEU A 175 -7.58 -20.68 -15.24
N LYS A 176 -8.53 -20.04 -15.93
CA LYS A 176 -9.62 -20.73 -16.65
C LYS A 176 -9.18 -21.31 -17.98
N LYS A 177 -8.40 -20.54 -18.77
CA LYS A 177 -7.99 -20.89 -20.14
C LYS A 177 -6.92 -21.98 -20.16
N HIS A 178 -6.04 -22.03 -19.17
CA HIS A 178 -4.90 -22.94 -19.15
C HIS A 178 -4.88 -23.76 -17.86
N LYS A 179 -4.77 -25.09 -18.03
CA LYS A 179 -4.55 -26.03 -16.93
C LYS A 179 -3.05 -26.29 -16.78
N ASN A 180 -2.64 -26.61 -15.55
CA ASN A 180 -1.28 -27.00 -15.18
C ASN A 180 -0.24 -25.89 -15.42
N ILE A 181 -0.58 -24.64 -15.09
CA ILE A 181 0.39 -23.51 -15.16
C ILE A 181 1.43 -23.56 -14.01
N GLY A 182 1.20 -24.38 -12.99
CA GLY A 182 2.07 -24.45 -11.81
C GLY A 182 1.96 -23.17 -10.96
N CYS A 183 3.06 -22.45 -10.79
CA CYS A 183 3.10 -21.16 -10.09
C CYS A 183 3.70 -20.08 -11.00
N GLU A 184 2.87 -19.15 -11.45
CA GLU A 184 3.29 -18.00 -12.27
C GLU A 184 3.35 -16.73 -11.42
N VAL A 185 4.21 -15.79 -11.81
CA VAL A 185 4.44 -14.52 -11.11
C VAL A 185 4.28 -13.39 -12.11
N TYR A 186 3.56 -12.34 -11.73
CA TYR A 186 3.40 -11.13 -12.54
C TYR A 186 3.53 -9.87 -11.67
N ASN A 187 4.28 -8.90 -12.18
CA ASN A 187 4.31 -7.54 -11.67
C ASN A 187 3.07 -6.78 -12.17
N LEU A 188 2.32 -6.15 -11.25
CA LEU A 188 1.25 -5.21 -11.59
C LEU A 188 1.68 -3.79 -11.24
N GLY A 189 2.28 -3.13 -12.23
CA GLY A 189 2.70 -1.73 -12.23
C GLY A 189 2.49 -1.12 -13.63
N THR A 190 2.75 0.18 -13.76
CA THR A 190 2.66 0.92 -15.03
C THR A 190 3.98 0.94 -15.82
N GLY A 191 5.08 0.53 -15.18
CA GLY A 191 6.45 0.69 -15.69
C GLY A 191 6.98 2.12 -15.59
N LYS A 192 6.20 3.07 -15.06
CA LYS A 192 6.56 4.48 -14.90
C LYS A 192 6.57 4.84 -13.43
N ALA A 193 7.72 5.31 -12.96
CA ALA A 193 7.87 5.75 -11.58
C ALA A 193 7.74 7.28 -11.49
N TYR A 194 7.09 7.75 -10.43
CA TYR A 194 6.89 9.17 -10.12
C TYR A 194 7.39 9.48 -8.71
N SER A 195 7.93 10.68 -8.51
CA SER A 195 8.27 11.22 -7.20
C SER A 195 7.03 11.65 -6.40
N VAL A 196 7.18 11.84 -5.09
CA VAL A 196 6.15 12.43 -4.23
C VAL A 196 5.71 13.81 -4.74
N LEU A 197 6.66 14.64 -5.21
CA LEU A 197 6.36 15.99 -5.70
C LEU A 197 5.54 15.97 -7.01
N GLU A 198 5.83 15.05 -7.93
CA GLU A 198 5.03 14.86 -9.14
C GLU A 198 3.60 14.39 -8.82
N MET A 199 3.45 13.48 -7.86
CA MET A 199 2.12 13.04 -7.39
C MET A 199 1.33 14.18 -6.74
N VAL A 200 1.96 15.01 -5.93
CA VAL A 200 1.33 16.20 -5.35
C VAL A 200 0.95 17.20 -6.43
N ALA A 201 1.83 17.49 -7.39
CA ALA A 201 1.51 18.39 -8.51
C ALA A 201 0.34 17.87 -9.38
N ALA A 202 0.26 16.55 -9.60
CA ALA A 202 -0.87 15.92 -10.27
C ALA A 202 -2.17 16.06 -9.46
N LEU A 203 -2.11 15.90 -8.13
CA LEU A 203 -3.24 16.10 -7.23
C LEU A 203 -3.71 17.56 -7.16
N GLU A 204 -2.79 18.53 -7.13
CA GLU A 204 -3.14 19.96 -7.20
C GLU A 204 -3.87 20.27 -8.51
N LYS A 205 -3.34 19.79 -9.63
CA LYS A 205 -3.94 19.97 -10.97
C LYS A 205 -5.33 19.34 -11.07
N ALA A 206 -5.53 18.15 -10.50
CA ALA A 206 -6.80 17.43 -10.55
C ALA A 206 -7.85 18.01 -9.59
N SER A 207 -7.45 18.55 -8.44
CA SER A 207 -8.35 19.11 -7.41
C SER A 207 -8.63 20.60 -7.57
N GLY A 208 -7.79 21.33 -8.31
CA GLY A 208 -7.82 22.79 -8.38
C GLY A 208 -7.42 23.48 -7.05
N ARG A 209 -6.80 22.74 -6.11
CA ARG A 209 -6.43 23.23 -4.78
C ARG A 209 -4.92 23.10 -4.57
N LYS A 210 -4.34 24.04 -3.82
CA LYS A 210 -2.94 23.95 -3.39
C LYS A 210 -2.79 23.02 -2.19
N VAL A 211 -1.74 22.21 -2.21
CA VAL A 211 -1.37 21.27 -1.14
C VAL A 211 -0.17 21.85 -0.40
N CYS A 212 -0.34 22.15 0.88
CA CYS A 212 0.76 22.64 1.71
C CYS A 212 1.63 21.44 2.17
N LEU A 213 2.90 21.43 1.78
CA LEU A 213 3.87 20.40 2.17
C LEU A 213 4.84 20.96 3.20
N THR A 214 5.07 20.22 4.29
CA THR A 214 6.20 20.46 5.20
C THR A 214 7.19 19.31 5.06
N VAL A 215 8.45 19.62 4.77
CA VAL A 215 9.53 18.62 4.68
C VAL A 215 10.15 18.43 6.05
N HIS A 216 9.88 17.29 6.67
CA HIS A 216 10.51 16.91 7.94
C HIS A 216 11.82 16.17 7.68
N ARG A 217 12.87 16.53 8.42
CA ARG A 217 14.14 15.78 8.44
C ARG A 217 14.08 14.74 9.56
N LEU A 218 14.40 13.49 9.23
CA LEU A 218 14.53 12.39 10.19
C LEU A 218 15.43 12.79 11.38
N ARG A 219 14.94 12.61 12.62
CA ARG A 219 15.77 12.73 13.81
C ARG A 219 16.63 11.47 13.96
N HIS A 220 17.89 11.55 13.55
CA HIS A 220 18.91 10.56 13.92
C HIS A 220 19.20 10.62 15.43
N SER A 221 18.36 9.99 16.25
CA SER A 221 18.62 9.84 17.68
C SER A 221 17.82 8.70 18.35
N LEU A 222 18.11 7.46 17.96
CA LEU A 222 18.19 6.38 18.94
C LEU A 222 19.68 6.18 19.24
N LYS A 223 20.19 6.94 20.23
CA LYS A 223 21.39 6.51 20.92
C LYS A 223 21.02 5.18 21.59
N LEU A 224 21.77 4.12 21.29
CA LEU A 224 21.73 2.91 22.09
C LEU A 224 21.96 3.32 23.55
N LEU A 225 21.00 3.02 24.42
CA LEU A 225 21.27 3.01 25.85
C LEU A 225 22.32 1.91 26.07
N PRO A 226 23.45 2.20 26.73
CA PRO A 226 24.39 1.15 27.09
C PRO A 226 23.70 0.12 28.00
N LEU A 227 24.07 -1.14 27.82
CA LEU A 227 23.64 -2.29 28.63
C LEU A 227 24.13 -2.16 30.08
#